data_AF-A0A965R731-F1
#
_entry.id   AF-A0A965R731-F1
#
_cell.length_a   1.000
_cell.length_b   1.000
_cell.length_c   1.000
_cell.angle_alpha   90.00
_cell.angle_beta   90.00
_cell.angle_gamma   90.00
#
_symmetry.space_group_name_H-M   'P 1'
#
loop_
_entity.id
_entity.type
_entity.pdbx_description
1 polymer ?
#
loop_
_entity_poly.entity_id
_entity_poly.type
_entity_poly.pdbx_seq_one_letter_code
_entity_poly.pdbx_strand_id
1 'polypeptide(L)'
;MLGAYLNGAGQTNESKQLDLYDLSLQLFKSKPKLDNIKKIESSIVPAIGFSMQTNWAASVNANFLIRRDAAHFEDKNNTILTSLTYTINNQFMVPLQSNWWFKGNKWNINTDWRFLKYPSITYGLGARSRLTDANYIDYRYLKLHQTISHSIAKNLYAGVGLYYDYIYNIQELNPTTKLSSFKKYDSSTTEKAVGPVFKLLFDDHTSRSISLSSRTSIWCILI
;
A
#
# COMPACT_ATOMS: atom_id res chain seq x y z
N MET A 1 -59.82 -27.91 -34.42
CA MET A 1 -59.27 -28.03 -33.07
C MET A 1 -57.81 -27.59 -33.17
N LEU A 2 -57.52 -26.40 -32.66
CA LEU A 2 -56.24 -25.67 -32.79
C LEU A 2 -55.09 -26.39 -32.08
N GLY A 3 -53.91 -26.39 -32.68
CA GLY A 3 -52.63 -26.66 -32.02
C GLY A 3 -51.59 -25.67 -32.53
N ALA A 4 -51.46 -24.53 -31.86
CA ALA A 4 -50.42 -23.53 -32.15
C ALA A 4 -49.26 -23.70 -31.16
N TYR A 5 -48.07 -23.95 -31.71
CA TYR A 5 -46.80 -23.89 -31.00
C TYR A 5 -46.49 -22.44 -30.61
N LEU A 6 -46.32 -22.16 -29.32
CA LEU A 6 -45.79 -20.89 -28.83
C LEU A 6 -44.31 -21.04 -28.47
N ASN A 7 -43.47 -20.32 -29.20
CA ASN A 7 -42.06 -20.08 -28.89
C ASN A 7 -41.96 -19.27 -27.60
N GLY A 8 -41.41 -19.87 -26.54
CA GLY A 8 -41.00 -19.15 -25.33
C GLY A 8 -39.63 -18.53 -25.53
N ALA A 9 -39.58 -17.24 -25.87
CA ALA A 9 -38.37 -16.44 -25.76
C ALA A 9 -38.03 -16.27 -24.27
N GLY A 10 -37.01 -16.98 -23.79
CA GLY A 10 -36.44 -16.78 -22.46
C GLY A 10 -35.75 -15.43 -22.41
N GLN A 11 -36.39 -14.42 -21.80
CA GLN A 11 -35.71 -13.20 -21.40
C GLN A 11 -34.89 -13.49 -20.16
N THR A 12 -33.57 -13.65 -20.32
CA THR A 12 -32.64 -13.63 -19.20
C THR A 12 -32.58 -12.20 -18.66
N ASN A 13 -33.28 -11.95 -17.56
CA ASN A 13 -33.11 -10.73 -16.77
C ASN A 13 -31.67 -10.70 -16.23
N GLU A 14 -30.76 -10.06 -16.96
CA GLU A 14 -29.48 -9.64 -16.39
C GLU A 14 -29.77 -8.58 -15.34
N SER A 15 -29.72 -9.00 -14.07
CA SER A 15 -29.75 -8.08 -12.95
C SER A 15 -28.59 -7.11 -13.13
N LYS A 16 -28.90 -5.84 -13.42
CA LYS A 16 -27.94 -4.76 -13.57
C LYS A 16 -27.01 -4.75 -12.34
N GLN A 17 -25.77 -5.24 -12.52
CA GLN A 17 -24.78 -5.24 -11.46
C GLN A 17 -24.41 -3.79 -11.18
N LEU A 18 -24.67 -3.36 -9.94
CA LEU A 18 -24.28 -2.04 -9.46
C LEU A 18 -22.84 -2.14 -8.96
N ASP A 19 -21.91 -1.61 -9.73
CA ASP A 19 -20.51 -1.56 -9.33
C ASP A 19 -20.24 -0.44 -8.32
N LEU A 20 -19.19 -0.60 -7.52
CA LEU A 20 -18.72 0.46 -6.61
C LEU A 20 -18.39 1.77 -7.36
N TYR A 21 -18.03 1.66 -8.63
CA TYR A 21 -17.85 2.80 -9.52
C TYR A 21 -19.16 3.56 -9.76
N ASP A 22 -20.27 2.87 -10.02
CA ASP A 22 -21.60 3.47 -10.20
C ASP A 22 -22.11 4.11 -8.91
N LEU A 23 -21.87 3.47 -7.76
CA LEU A 23 -22.16 4.05 -6.44
C LEU A 23 -21.36 5.32 -6.18
N SER A 24 -20.08 5.36 -6.59
CA SER A 24 -19.26 6.56 -6.48
C SER A 24 -19.79 7.69 -7.38
N LEU A 25 -20.20 7.39 -8.61
CA LEU A 25 -20.81 8.37 -9.52
C LEU A 25 -22.13 8.93 -8.96
N GLN A 26 -22.91 8.10 -8.27
CA GLN A 26 -24.16 8.49 -7.63
C GLN A 26 -23.93 9.40 -6.40
N LEU A 27 -22.93 9.08 -5.57
CA LEU A 27 -22.55 9.91 -4.42
C LEU A 27 -21.97 11.27 -4.85
N PHE A 28 -21.20 11.31 -5.93
CA PHE A 28 -20.56 12.52 -6.45
C PHE A 28 -21.33 13.21 -7.60
N LYS A 29 -22.62 12.87 -7.81
CA LYS A 29 -23.52 13.43 -8.85
C LYS A 29 -22.87 13.59 -10.23
N SER A 30 -22.00 12.66 -10.62
CA SER A 30 -21.24 12.73 -11.86
C SER A 30 -21.94 11.93 -12.96
N LYS A 31 -22.18 12.56 -14.12
CA LYS A 31 -22.85 11.89 -15.26
C LYS A 31 -21.93 10.84 -15.88
N PRO A 32 -22.43 9.64 -16.26
CA PRO A 32 -21.63 8.66 -16.99
C PRO A 32 -21.25 9.24 -18.35
N LYS A 33 -19.95 9.25 -18.67
CA LYS A 33 -19.45 9.62 -20.01
C LYS A 33 -19.46 8.37 -20.90
N LEU A 34 -19.95 8.52 -22.13
CA LEU A 34 -19.97 7.51 -23.19
C LEU A 34 -18.56 6.91 -23.43
N ASP A 35 -18.51 5.61 -23.73
CA ASP A 35 -17.30 4.80 -23.92
C ASP A 35 -16.32 5.38 -24.95
N ASN A 36 -15.41 6.22 -24.46
CA ASN A 36 -14.08 6.33 -25.01
C ASN A 36 -13.20 5.45 -24.12
N ILE A 37 -12.44 4.53 -24.71
CA ILE A 37 -11.46 3.70 -23.98
C ILE A 37 -10.52 4.64 -23.23
N LYS A 38 -10.79 4.82 -21.92
CA LYS A 38 -9.98 5.70 -21.10
C LYS A 38 -8.63 5.02 -20.88
N LYS A 39 -7.57 5.67 -21.37
CA LYS A 39 -6.17 5.26 -21.13
C LYS A 39 -5.81 5.23 -19.64
N ILE A 40 -6.58 5.93 -18.81
CA ILE A 40 -6.38 6.03 -17.37
C ILE A 40 -7.72 5.76 -16.68
N GLU A 41 -7.74 4.70 -15.88
CA GLU A 41 -8.85 4.36 -14.99
C GLU A 41 -8.45 4.75 -13.58
N SER A 42 -9.35 5.42 -12.87
CA SER A 42 -9.11 5.91 -11.51
C SER A 42 -10.30 5.58 -10.64
N SER A 43 -10.03 5.10 -9.43
CA SER A 43 -11.04 4.84 -8.41
C SER A 43 -10.62 5.51 -7.12
N ILE A 44 -11.54 6.28 -6.53
CA ILE A 44 -11.36 6.94 -5.24
C ILE A 44 -12.43 6.40 -4.30
N VAL A 45 -12.01 5.78 -3.21
CA VAL A 45 -12.88 5.09 -2.27
C VAL A 45 -12.62 5.61 -0.86
N PRO A 46 -13.55 6.39 -0.28
CA PRO A 46 -13.50 6.71 1.14
C PRO A 46 -13.81 5.46 1.96
N ALA A 47 -13.17 5.31 3.10
CA ALA A 47 -13.44 4.23 4.05
C ALA A 47 -13.30 4.74 5.47
N ILE A 48 -14.14 4.22 6.37
CA ILE A 48 -14.05 4.44 7.81
C ILE A 48 -13.95 3.07 8.48
N GLY A 49 -13.13 2.97 9.52
CA GLY A 49 -12.92 1.71 10.22
C GLY A 49 -12.51 1.94 11.67
N PHE A 50 -12.64 0.89 12.47
CA PHE A 50 -12.24 0.90 13.87
C PHE A 50 -11.26 -0.26 14.10
N SER A 51 -10.17 0.01 14.82
CA SER A 51 -9.25 -1.02 15.28
C SER A 51 -8.85 -0.76 16.74
N MET A 52 -8.47 -1.81 17.46
CA MET A 52 -7.97 -1.68 18.84
C MET A 52 -6.72 -0.80 18.93
N GLN A 53 -5.90 -0.78 17.88
CA GLN A 53 -4.61 -0.08 17.87
C GLN A 53 -4.74 1.39 17.49
N THR A 54 -5.56 1.68 16.48
CA THR A 54 -5.70 3.04 15.90
C THR A 54 -6.94 3.76 16.38
N ASN A 55 -7.84 3.07 17.07
CA ASN A 55 -9.21 3.51 17.31
C ASN A 55 -9.93 3.77 15.96
N TRP A 56 -10.98 4.58 15.96
CA TRP A 56 -11.64 5.03 14.73
C TRP A 56 -10.65 5.76 13.81
N ALA A 57 -10.71 5.39 12.53
CA ALA A 57 -9.89 5.90 11.46
C ALA A 57 -10.75 6.19 10.24
N ALA A 58 -10.52 7.34 9.61
CA ALA A 58 -11.06 7.65 8.31
C ALA A 58 -9.92 7.62 7.28
N SER A 59 -10.20 7.11 6.09
CA SER A 59 -9.25 7.04 5.00
C SER A 59 -9.88 7.36 3.66
N VAL A 60 -9.08 7.89 2.75
CA VAL A 60 -9.42 8.03 1.33
C VAL A 60 -8.38 7.26 0.54
N ASN A 61 -8.81 6.26 -0.20
CA ASN A 61 -7.95 5.40 -1.01
C ASN A 61 -8.11 5.77 -2.47
N ALA A 62 -7.01 5.97 -3.19
CA ALA A 62 -7.01 6.27 -4.61
C ALA A 62 -6.17 5.24 -5.36
N ASN A 63 -6.77 4.63 -6.37
CA ASN A 63 -6.13 3.66 -7.25
C ASN A 63 -6.19 4.20 -8.68
N PHE A 64 -5.05 4.22 -9.35
CA PHE A 64 -4.93 4.60 -10.74
C PHE A 64 -4.36 3.42 -11.52
N LEU A 65 -5.09 2.98 -12.54
CA LEU A 65 -4.69 1.97 -13.51
C LEU A 65 -4.48 2.69 -14.84
N ILE A 66 -3.24 2.74 -15.29
CA ILE A 66 -2.87 3.34 -16.57
C ILE A 66 -2.70 2.19 -17.54
N ARG A 67 -3.66 2.05 -18.45
CA ARG A 67 -3.63 1.02 -19.48
C ARG A 67 -2.54 1.34 -20.49
N ARG A 68 -1.67 0.38 -20.69
CA ARG A 68 -0.71 0.42 -21.79
C ARG A 68 -1.41 -0.02 -23.07
N ASP A 69 -0.85 0.41 -24.20
CA ASP A 69 -1.48 0.42 -25.51
C ASP A 69 -2.37 -0.81 -25.81
N ALA A 70 -3.63 -0.57 -26.18
CA ALA A 70 -4.60 -1.64 -26.42
C ALA A 70 -4.23 -2.53 -27.61
N ALA A 71 -3.28 -2.09 -28.46
CA ALA A 71 -2.74 -2.86 -29.57
C ALA A 71 -1.91 -4.07 -29.13
N HIS A 72 -1.38 -4.08 -27.90
CA HIS A 72 -0.61 -5.20 -27.35
C HIS A 72 -1.30 -5.75 -26.10
N PHE A 73 -2.18 -6.73 -26.29
CA PHE A 73 -2.95 -7.36 -25.20
C PHE A 73 -2.07 -8.00 -24.11
N GLU A 74 -0.80 -8.27 -24.41
CA GLU A 74 0.22 -8.83 -23.50
C GLU A 74 0.91 -7.76 -22.62
N ASP A 75 0.71 -6.46 -22.87
CA ASP A 75 1.37 -5.40 -22.09
C ASP A 75 0.79 -5.29 -20.67
N LYS A 76 1.67 -5.27 -19.67
CA LYS A 76 1.30 -5.09 -18.27
C LYS A 76 0.92 -3.64 -18.02
N ASN A 77 -0.18 -3.43 -17.31
CA ASN A 77 -0.66 -2.09 -16.95
C ASN A 77 0.21 -1.45 -15.86
N ASN A 78 0.30 -0.12 -15.89
CA ASN A 78 0.95 0.62 -14.81
C ASN A 78 -0.08 0.91 -13.72
N THR A 79 0.33 0.81 -12.46
CA THR A 79 -0.55 1.02 -11.31
C THR A 79 0.05 2.02 -10.35
N ILE A 80 -0.80 2.85 -9.77
CA ILE A 80 -0.46 3.76 -8.67
C ILE A 80 -1.55 3.60 -7.61
N LEU A 81 -1.15 3.25 -6.40
CA LEU A 81 -2.03 3.10 -5.25
C LEU A 81 -1.55 4.09 -4.18
N THR A 82 -2.46 4.90 -3.68
CA THR A 82 -2.18 5.83 -2.60
C THR A 82 -3.34 5.89 -1.64
N SER A 83 -3.08 6.19 -0.38
CA SER A 83 -4.14 6.47 0.56
C SER A 83 -3.76 7.59 1.52
N LEU A 84 -4.78 8.25 2.06
CA LEU A 84 -4.66 9.24 3.11
C LEU A 84 -5.46 8.73 4.29
N THR A 85 -4.80 8.36 5.39
CA THR A 85 -5.47 7.85 6.59
C THR A 85 -5.22 8.77 7.76
N TYR A 86 -6.29 9.12 8.47
CA TYR A 86 -6.25 9.90 9.71
C TYR A 86 -7.06 9.20 10.80
N THR A 87 -6.51 9.12 12.00
CA THR A 87 -7.14 8.45 13.15
C THR A 87 -7.50 9.45 14.24
N ILE A 88 -8.46 9.10 15.10
CA ILE A 88 -8.80 9.90 16.29
C ILE A 88 -7.59 10.06 17.22
N ASN A 89 -6.67 9.09 17.21
CA ASN A 89 -5.44 9.11 17.99
C ASN A 89 -4.34 9.99 17.37
N ASN A 90 -4.68 10.90 16.45
CA ASN A 90 -3.76 11.80 15.73
C ASN A 90 -2.66 11.06 14.95
N GLN A 91 -2.95 9.84 14.47
CA GLN A 91 -2.04 9.12 13.58
C GLN A 91 -2.36 9.50 12.14
N PHE A 92 -1.32 9.73 11.36
CA PHE A 92 -1.41 10.14 9.96
C PHE A 92 -0.53 9.24 9.10
N MET A 93 -1.10 8.68 8.03
CA MET A 93 -0.40 7.74 7.16
C MET A 93 -0.70 8.03 5.69
N VAL A 94 0.37 8.11 4.89
CA VAL A 94 0.29 8.32 3.44
C VAL A 94 1.25 7.36 2.74
N PRO A 95 0.79 6.17 2.35
CA PRO A 95 1.52 5.30 1.43
C PRO A 95 1.31 5.75 -0.02
N LEU A 96 2.38 5.68 -0.82
CA LEU A 96 2.39 5.79 -2.26
C LEU A 96 3.12 4.56 -2.82
N GLN A 97 2.37 3.69 -3.46
CA GLN A 97 2.88 2.53 -4.15
C GLN A 97 2.67 2.72 -5.64
N SER A 98 3.70 2.47 -6.44
CA SER A 98 3.54 2.49 -7.89
C SER A 98 4.36 1.40 -8.56
N ASN A 99 3.82 0.85 -9.64
CA ASN A 99 4.44 -0.20 -10.43
C ASN A 99 4.32 0.19 -11.90
N TRP A 100 5.47 0.45 -12.51
CA TRP A 100 5.57 0.96 -13.87
C TRP A 100 6.33 -0.02 -14.74
N TRP A 101 5.67 -0.49 -15.79
CA TRP A 101 6.26 -1.31 -16.83
C TRP A 101 6.62 -0.45 -18.03
N PHE A 102 7.77 -0.71 -18.66
CA PHE A 102 8.21 -0.03 -19.88
C PHE A 102 8.72 -1.01 -20.95
N LYS A 103 8.80 -0.53 -22.20
CA LYS A 103 9.43 -1.22 -23.36
C LYS A 103 8.95 -2.67 -23.55
N GLY A 104 7.64 -2.90 -23.67
CA GLY A 104 7.10 -4.25 -23.89
C GLY A 104 7.37 -5.18 -22.71
N ASN A 105 7.06 -4.74 -21.49
CA ASN A 105 7.28 -5.45 -20.22
C ASN A 105 8.73 -5.85 -19.91
N LYS A 106 9.73 -5.29 -20.60
CA LYS A 106 11.14 -5.61 -20.34
C LYS A 106 11.70 -4.93 -19.10
N TRP A 107 11.11 -3.81 -18.70
CA TRP A 107 11.55 -3.04 -17.52
C TRP A 107 10.38 -2.86 -16.57
N ASN A 108 10.65 -3.01 -15.28
CA ASN A 108 9.72 -2.70 -14.20
C ASN A 108 10.40 -1.82 -13.16
N ILE A 109 9.76 -0.70 -12.85
CA ILE A 109 10.10 0.18 -11.74
C ILE A 109 9.00 0.06 -10.68
N ASN A 110 9.36 -0.40 -9.49
CA ASN A 110 8.43 -0.54 -8.37
C ASN A 110 8.87 0.34 -7.20
N THR A 111 7.97 1.22 -6.80
CA THR A 111 8.15 2.26 -5.77
C THR A 111 7.19 1.99 -4.61
N ASP A 112 7.71 1.97 -3.38
CA ASP A 112 6.93 1.91 -2.13
C ASP A 112 7.44 3.00 -1.20
N TRP A 113 6.76 4.14 -1.22
CA TRP A 113 7.05 5.28 -0.35
C TRP A 113 5.97 5.40 0.70
N ARG A 114 6.34 5.63 1.96
CA ARG A 114 5.36 5.81 3.03
C ARG A 114 5.82 6.90 3.97
N PHE A 115 4.89 7.80 4.27
CA PHE A 115 5.04 8.74 5.35
C PHE A 115 4.07 8.37 6.48
N LEU A 116 4.60 8.27 7.69
CA LEU A 116 3.81 8.00 8.88
C LEU A 116 4.18 9.01 9.97
N LYS A 117 3.16 9.56 10.62
CA LYS A 117 3.27 10.16 11.94
C LYS A 117 2.41 9.30 12.86
N TYR A 118 3.05 8.56 13.75
CA TYR A 118 2.37 7.47 14.45
C TYR A 118 2.72 7.46 15.94
N PRO A 119 2.00 8.25 16.76
CA PRO A 119 2.09 8.09 18.21
C PRO A 119 1.70 6.66 18.58
N SER A 120 2.60 5.98 19.30
CA SER A 120 2.46 4.60 19.74
C SER A 120 2.67 4.47 21.23
N ILE A 121 1.99 3.52 21.85
CA ILE A 121 2.13 3.20 23.27
C ILE A 121 3.07 2.00 23.39
N THR A 122 4.09 2.12 24.22
CA THR A 122 4.97 1.02 24.61
C THR A 122 4.86 0.76 26.10
N TYR A 123 4.91 -0.50 26.52
CA TYR A 123 4.84 -0.90 27.93
C TYR A 123 6.21 -1.22 28.53
N GLY A 124 7.30 -0.90 27.80
CA GLY A 124 8.65 -1.30 28.14
C GLY A 124 8.97 -2.74 27.74
N LEU A 125 10.24 -3.12 27.90
CA LEU A 125 10.75 -4.44 27.54
C LEU A 125 10.90 -5.29 28.82
N GLY A 126 10.25 -6.46 28.87
CA GLY A 126 10.46 -7.47 29.91
C GLY A 126 9.17 -8.10 30.46
N ALA A 127 9.27 -9.35 30.93
CA ALA A 127 8.12 -10.14 31.40
C ALA A 127 7.38 -9.60 32.64
N ARG A 128 7.89 -8.52 33.27
CA ARG A 128 7.30 -7.86 34.44
C ARG A 128 6.68 -6.50 34.12
N SER A 129 6.58 -6.11 32.86
CA SER A 129 5.92 -4.87 32.43
C SER A 129 4.45 -4.88 32.86
N ARG A 130 3.99 -3.81 33.51
CA ARG A 130 2.61 -3.63 33.94
C ARG A 130 1.89 -2.69 32.98
N LEU A 131 0.56 -2.75 32.96
CA LEU A 131 -0.26 -1.78 32.20
C LEU A 131 -0.03 -0.33 32.65
N THR A 132 0.42 -0.14 33.89
CA THR A 132 0.81 1.17 34.45
C THR A 132 2.11 1.73 33.89
N ASP A 133 2.90 0.92 33.17
CA ASP A 133 4.20 1.32 32.61
C ASP A 133 4.06 1.82 31.16
N ALA A 134 2.84 2.17 30.73
CA ALA A 134 2.53 2.69 29.41
C ALA A 134 3.24 4.04 29.17
N ASN A 135 4.13 4.09 28.18
CA ASN A 135 4.78 5.30 27.70
C ASN A 135 4.36 5.59 26.27
N TYR A 136 4.07 6.86 25.98
CA TYR A 136 3.69 7.32 24.65
C TYR A 136 4.93 7.80 23.91
N ILE A 137 5.23 7.17 22.79
CA ILE A 137 6.30 7.55 21.88
C ILE A 137 5.67 8.11 20.61
N ASP A 138 5.87 9.41 20.36
CA ASP A 138 5.56 10.03 19.07
C ASP A 138 6.81 9.97 18.18
N TYR A 139 6.63 9.53 16.94
CA TYR A 139 7.69 9.49 15.96
C TYR A 139 7.13 9.73 14.57
N ARG A 140 8.01 10.18 13.68
CA ARG A 140 7.76 10.28 12.25
C ARG A 140 8.61 9.26 11.53
N TYR A 141 8.04 8.63 10.52
CA TYR A 141 8.70 7.60 9.75
C TYR A 141 8.53 7.87 8.26
N LEU A 142 9.66 7.96 7.56
CA LEU A 142 9.75 8.10 6.12
C LEU A 142 10.41 6.84 5.57
N LYS A 143 9.64 6.05 4.83
CA LYS A 143 10.07 4.85 4.14
C LYS A 143 10.14 5.15 2.65
N LEU A 144 11.30 4.99 2.03
CA LEU A 144 11.53 5.22 0.60
C LEU A 144 12.18 3.98 -0.02
N HIS A 145 11.36 3.08 -0.55
CA HIS A 145 11.83 1.85 -1.16
C HIS A 145 11.65 1.94 -2.68
N GLN A 146 12.76 1.84 -3.42
CA GLN A 146 12.75 1.89 -4.88
C GLN A 146 13.45 0.65 -5.43
N THR A 147 12.82 -0.02 -6.40
CA THR A 147 13.41 -1.15 -7.11
C THR A 147 13.23 -0.97 -8.63
N ILE A 148 14.24 -1.39 -9.39
CA ILE A 148 14.23 -1.42 -10.85
C ILE A 148 14.65 -2.82 -11.26
N SER A 149 13.87 -3.43 -12.15
CA SER A 149 14.10 -4.79 -12.63
C SER A 149 14.01 -4.86 -14.15
N HIS A 150 14.79 -5.76 -14.71
CA HIS A 150 14.88 -6.04 -16.13
C HIS A 150 14.56 -7.50 -16.41
N SER A 151 13.87 -7.77 -17.51
CA SER A 151 13.61 -9.12 -17.99
C SER A 151 14.90 -9.76 -18.48
N ILE A 152 15.26 -10.91 -17.93
CA ILE A 152 16.44 -11.70 -18.33
C ILE A 152 16.03 -12.85 -19.24
N ALA A 153 14.87 -13.46 -18.95
CA ALA A 153 14.28 -14.49 -19.77
C ALA A 153 12.76 -14.29 -19.80
N LYS A 154 12.07 -15.08 -20.63
CA LYS A 154 10.61 -15.14 -20.61
C LYS A 154 10.17 -15.43 -19.16
N ASN A 155 9.30 -14.56 -18.63
CA ASN A 155 8.75 -14.67 -17.28
C ASN A 155 9.77 -14.55 -16.13
N LEU A 156 11.04 -14.19 -16.40
CA LEU A 156 12.05 -14.00 -15.37
C LEU A 156 12.64 -12.59 -15.41
N TYR A 157 12.65 -11.97 -14.25
CA TYR A 157 13.12 -10.63 -14.02
C TYR A 157 14.17 -10.63 -12.91
N ALA A 158 15.26 -9.91 -13.11
CA ALA A 158 16.13 -9.54 -11.99
C ALA A 158 16.33 -8.04 -11.93
N GLY A 159 16.55 -7.55 -10.73
CA GLY A 159 16.62 -6.13 -10.46
C GLY A 159 17.43 -5.82 -9.23
N VAL A 160 17.69 -4.52 -9.10
CA VAL A 160 18.35 -3.92 -7.96
C VAL A 160 17.45 -2.83 -7.39
N GLY A 161 17.66 -2.52 -6.12
CA GLY A 161 16.92 -1.48 -5.43
C GLY A 161 17.69 -0.88 -4.29
N LEU A 162 17.14 0.22 -3.78
CA LEU A 162 17.63 0.93 -2.62
C LEU A 162 16.47 1.16 -1.67
N TYR A 163 16.64 0.69 -0.44
CA TYR A 163 15.70 0.90 0.65
C TYR A 163 16.30 1.94 1.59
N TYR A 164 15.56 3.01 1.82
CA TYR A 164 15.90 4.07 2.75
C TYR A 164 14.77 4.22 3.76
N ASP A 165 15.08 3.99 5.03
CA ASP A 165 14.15 4.07 6.14
C ASP A 165 14.67 5.12 7.12
N TYR A 166 13.82 6.11 7.44
CA TYR A 166 14.19 7.25 8.28
C TYR A 166 13.14 7.50 9.34
N ILE A 167 13.48 7.17 10.58
CA ILE A 167 12.66 7.45 11.75
C ILE A 167 13.25 8.68 12.44
N TYR A 168 12.43 9.67 12.75
CA TYR A 168 12.92 10.92 13.30
C TYR A 168 11.88 11.57 14.19
N ASN A 169 12.35 12.56 14.97
CA ASN A 169 11.55 13.26 15.95
C ASN A 169 10.88 12.29 16.93
N ILE A 170 11.66 11.31 17.40
CA ILE A 170 11.23 10.35 18.42
C ILE A 170 11.18 11.11 19.74
N GLN A 171 9.97 11.23 20.30
CA GLN A 171 9.71 11.97 21.54
C GLN A 171 8.83 11.16 22.47
N GLU A 172 9.14 11.21 23.76
CA GLU A 172 8.31 10.63 24.80
C GLU A 172 7.37 11.70 25.36
N LEU A 173 6.05 11.50 25.21
CA LEU A 173 5.05 12.53 25.53
C LEU A 173 4.64 12.56 27.01
N ASN A 174 4.90 11.49 27.77
CA ASN A 174 4.55 11.37 29.20
C ASN A 174 5.66 10.66 29.99
N PRO A 175 6.80 11.32 30.28
CA PRO A 175 7.82 10.70 31.11
C PRO A 175 7.26 10.50 32.52
N THR A 176 6.97 9.25 32.88
CA THR A 176 6.68 8.88 34.27
C THR A 176 7.87 9.32 35.16
N THR A 177 7.67 9.58 36.45
CA THR A 177 8.73 9.99 37.40
C THR A 177 9.90 8.99 37.53
N LYS A 178 9.78 7.80 36.91
CA LYS A 178 10.86 6.83 36.74
C LYS A 178 11.52 7.02 35.38
N LEU A 179 12.86 6.93 35.34
CA LEU A 179 13.64 6.88 34.11
C LEU A 179 13.00 5.89 33.13
N SER A 180 12.49 6.39 32.00
CA SER A 180 11.81 5.56 31.01
C SER A 180 12.78 4.56 30.39
N SER A 181 12.25 3.40 29.97
CA SER A 181 13.06 2.40 29.28
C SER A 181 13.64 2.95 27.98
N PHE A 182 12.97 3.93 27.35
CA PHE A 182 13.49 4.66 26.19
C PHE A 182 14.81 5.35 26.54
N LYS A 183 14.82 6.31 27.48
CA LYS A 183 16.06 7.00 27.90
C LYS A 183 17.17 6.06 28.40
N LYS A 184 16.81 4.89 28.94
CA LYS A 184 17.77 3.90 29.44
C LYS A 184 18.49 3.13 28.32
N TYR A 185 17.80 2.81 27.22
CA TYR A 185 18.33 1.93 26.18
C TYR A 185 18.63 2.65 24.86
N ASP A 186 17.90 3.71 24.53
CA ASP A 186 18.15 4.52 23.35
C ASP A 186 17.67 5.96 23.56
N SER A 187 18.62 6.90 23.52
CA SER A 187 18.33 8.35 23.59
C SER A 187 18.35 9.01 22.21
N SER A 188 18.56 8.24 21.15
CA SER A 188 18.57 8.79 19.81
C SER A 188 17.18 9.27 19.44
N THR A 189 17.10 10.51 18.98
CA THR A 189 15.86 11.11 18.48
C THR A 189 15.62 10.76 17.01
N THR A 190 16.56 10.04 16.39
CA THR A 190 16.65 9.82 14.95
C THR A 190 17.36 8.50 14.62
N GLU A 191 16.77 7.72 13.72
CA GLU A 191 17.36 6.48 13.20
C GLU A 191 17.29 6.47 11.67
N LYS A 192 18.37 6.03 11.03
CA LYS A 192 18.49 5.92 9.57
C LYS A 192 18.95 4.52 9.22
N ALA A 193 18.29 3.90 8.26
CA ALA A 193 18.74 2.66 7.65
C ALA A 193 18.73 2.78 6.14
N VAL A 194 19.82 2.34 5.52
CA VAL A 194 19.98 2.30 4.06
C VAL A 194 20.46 0.92 3.66
N GLY A 195 19.78 0.27 2.73
CA GLY A 195 20.09 -1.08 2.29
C GLY A 195 19.96 -1.24 0.77
N PRO A 196 21.01 -1.68 0.06
CA PRO A 196 20.86 -2.15 -1.31
C PRO A 196 20.11 -3.48 -1.32
N VAL A 197 19.32 -3.72 -2.36
CA VAL A 197 18.47 -4.92 -2.49
C VAL A 197 18.65 -5.52 -3.86
N PHE A 198 18.76 -6.84 -3.92
CA PHE A 198 18.65 -7.62 -5.15
C PHE A 198 17.27 -8.27 -5.19
N LYS A 199 16.60 -8.19 -6.33
CA LYS A 199 15.25 -8.71 -6.52
C LYS A 199 15.24 -9.67 -7.70
N LEU A 200 14.78 -10.89 -7.47
CA LEU A 200 14.44 -11.84 -8.53
C LEU A 200 12.91 -11.99 -8.54
N LEU A 201 12.30 -11.94 -9.72
CA LEU A 201 10.86 -12.12 -9.89
C LEU A 201 10.63 -13.08 -11.04
N PHE A 202 9.98 -14.19 -10.73
CA PHE A 202 9.45 -15.12 -11.71
C PHE A 202 7.93 -14.93 -11.79
N ASP A 203 7.43 -14.81 -13.01
CA ASP A 203 6.03 -14.52 -13.30
C ASP A 203 5.47 -15.59 -14.22
N ASP A 204 5.07 -16.71 -13.65
CA ASP A 204 4.21 -17.64 -14.37
C ASP A 204 2.81 -17.05 -14.39
N HIS A 205 2.14 -17.05 -15.54
CA HIS A 205 0.76 -16.58 -15.68
C HIS A 205 -0.20 -17.60 -15.03
N THR A 206 -0.01 -17.87 -13.73
CA THR A 206 -0.86 -18.57 -12.76
C THR A 206 -0.34 -18.18 -11.36
N SER A 207 -0.45 -16.88 -11.05
CA SER A 207 -0.41 -16.27 -9.71
C SER A 207 0.48 -16.93 -8.63
N ARG A 208 1.79 -16.59 -8.60
CA ARG A 208 2.60 -16.54 -7.35
C ARG A 208 3.95 -15.86 -7.60
N SER A 209 4.12 -14.64 -7.08
CA SER A 209 5.44 -14.01 -7.01
C SER A 209 6.17 -14.49 -5.75
N ILE A 210 7.34 -15.13 -5.92
CA ILE A 210 8.23 -15.49 -4.82
C ILE A 210 9.23 -14.34 -4.67
N SER A 211 9.09 -13.54 -3.61
CA SER A 211 10.08 -12.53 -3.24
C SER A 211 11.12 -13.17 -2.31
N LEU A 212 12.26 -13.57 -2.85
CA LEU A 212 13.43 -13.89 -2.03
C LEU A 212 14.10 -12.59 -1.57
N SER A 213 13.85 -12.21 -0.32
CA SER A 213 14.62 -11.20 0.40
C SER A 213 15.76 -11.91 1.12
N SER A 214 17.01 -11.72 0.68
CA SER A 214 18.16 -12.11 1.49
C SER A 214 18.29 -11.13 2.65
N ARG A 215 17.93 -11.55 3.86
CA ARG A 215 18.31 -10.85 5.10
C ARG A 215 19.83 -10.90 5.23
N THR A 216 20.52 -9.91 4.68
CA THR A 216 21.85 -9.55 5.17
C THR A 216 21.65 -8.70 6.42
N SER A 217 22.10 -9.21 7.56
CA SER A 217 22.10 -8.49 8.83
C SER A 217 22.90 -7.19 8.68
N ILE A 218 22.21 -6.06 8.56
CA ILE A 218 22.82 -4.74 8.57
C ILE A 218 23.07 -4.38 10.04
N TRP A 219 24.35 -4.20 10.38
CA TRP A 219 24.79 -3.67 11.65
C TRP A 219 24.23 -2.26 11.83
N CYS A 220 23.50 -2.06 12.92
CA CYS A 220 23.12 -0.75 13.40
C CYS A 220 24.41 -0.01 13.80
N ILE A 221 24.81 0.98 13.02
CA ILE A 221 25.84 1.93 13.44
C ILE A 221 25.08 3.05 14.17
N LEU A 222 25.02 2.93 15.50
CA LEU A 222 24.82 4.09 16.38
C LEU A 222 26.09 4.95 16.27
N ILE A 223 25.95 6.18 15.79
CA ILE A 223 26.88 7.28 16.09
C ILE A 223 26.09 8.30 16.90
#